data_AF-A0A9E4IDC9-F1
#
_entry.id   AF-A0A9E4IDC9-F1
#
_cell.length_a   1.000
_cell.length_b   1.000
_cell.length_c   1.000
_cell.angle_alpha   90.00
_cell.angle_beta   90.00
_cell.angle_gamma   90.00
#
_symmetry.space_group_name_H-M   'P 1'
#
loop_
_entity.id
_entity.type
_entity.pdbx_description
1 polymer ?
#
loop_
_entity_poly.entity_id
_entity_poly.type
_entity_poly.pdbx_seq_one_letter_code
_entity_poly.pdbx_strand_id
1 'polypeptide(L)'
;AIEALLAGATGDEMATAARLLADGGQVVLAARLFGTALAADPANVRALVGRGALLTAPEFAAFEDLLTEGLRALDRAVELAPDDPEARFWRALAAARLGLFDEALADLDHLATLDVPPGLLAEAARLGDEVRAAAEGQ
;
A
#
# COMPACT_ATOMS: atom_id res chain seq x y z
N ALA A 1 0.09 23.34 -14.19
CA ALA A 1 0.44 22.33 -13.15
C ALA A 1 -0.33 21.05 -13.43
N ILE A 2 0.08 19.89 -12.89
CA ILE A 2 -0.67 18.62 -13.00
C ILE A 2 -2.14 18.81 -12.62
N GLU A 3 -2.42 19.66 -11.63
CA GLU A 3 -3.77 20.06 -11.22
C GLU A 3 -4.64 20.63 -12.35
N ALA A 4 -4.05 21.32 -13.33
CA ALA A 4 -4.77 21.86 -14.49
C ALA A 4 -5.01 20.79 -15.57
N LEU A 5 -4.16 19.76 -15.64
CA LEU A 5 -4.33 18.62 -16.55
C LEU A 5 -5.38 17.63 -16.07
N LEU A 6 -5.70 17.66 -14.78
CA LEU A 6 -6.64 16.76 -14.12
C LEU A 6 -7.91 17.48 -13.65
N ALA A 7 -8.15 18.69 -14.19
CA ALA A 7 -9.37 19.43 -13.91
C ALA A 7 -10.59 18.61 -14.38
N GLY A 8 -11.42 18.19 -13.43
CA GLY A 8 -12.60 17.35 -13.68
C GLY A 8 -12.34 15.84 -13.59
N ALA A 9 -11.11 15.40 -13.35
CA ALA A 9 -10.83 14.00 -13.04
C ALA A 9 -11.41 13.61 -11.68
N THR A 10 -11.92 12.38 -11.59
CA THR A 10 -12.35 11.75 -10.34
C THR A 10 -11.15 11.31 -9.50
N GLY A 11 -11.35 11.12 -8.20
CA GLY A 11 -10.30 10.57 -7.32
C GLY A 11 -9.74 9.23 -7.83
N ASP A 12 -10.60 8.39 -8.40
CA ASP A 12 -10.24 7.12 -9.02
C ASP A 12 -9.34 7.28 -10.25
N GLU A 13 -9.67 8.20 -11.16
CA GLU A 13 -8.84 8.49 -12.35
C GLU A 13 -7.47 9.05 -11.93
N MET A 14 -7.45 9.92 -10.93
CA MET A 14 -6.21 10.44 -10.35
C MET A 14 -5.38 9.30 -9.74
N ALA A 15 -5.99 8.41 -8.97
CA ALA A 15 -5.31 7.27 -8.34
C ALA A 15 -4.74 6.30 -9.39
N THR A 16 -5.51 6.02 -10.45
CA THR A 16 -5.04 5.17 -11.55
C THR A 16 -3.87 5.82 -12.31
N ALA A 17 -3.96 7.11 -12.63
CA ALA A 17 -2.85 7.83 -13.25
C ALA A 17 -1.61 7.89 -12.34
N ALA A 18 -1.80 8.06 -11.03
CA ALA A 18 -0.71 8.05 -10.05
C ALA A 18 0.00 6.69 -10.01
N ARG A 19 -0.74 5.59 -10.08
CA ARG A 19 -0.15 4.24 -10.16
C ARG A 19 0.71 4.09 -11.41
N LEU A 20 0.21 4.49 -12.58
CA LEU A 20 0.99 4.43 -13.83
C LEU A 20 2.27 5.27 -13.77
N LEU A 21 2.22 6.43 -13.11
CA LEU A 21 3.39 7.26 -12.87
C LEU A 21 4.39 6.58 -11.94
N ALA A 22 3.92 5.91 -10.88
CA ALA A 22 4.77 5.16 -9.95
C ALA A 22 5.51 4.04 -10.69
N ASP A 23 4.78 3.24 -11.48
CA ASP A 23 5.34 2.13 -12.27
C ASP A 23 6.34 2.63 -13.32
N GLY A 24 6.13 3.84 -13.86
CA GLY A 24 7.05 4.52 -14.77
C GLY A 24 8.24 5.21 -14.09
N GLY A 25 8.42 5.04 -12.77
CA GLY A 25 9.50 5.66 -11.99
C GLY A 25 9.33 7.15 -11.72
N GLN A 26 8.19 7.75 -12.08
CA GLN A 26 7.85 9.16 -11.82
C GLN A 26 7.31 9.35 -10.39
N VAL A 27 8.11 8.89 -9.43
CA VAL A 27 7.73 8.72 -8.01
C VAL A 27 7.23 10.02 -7.38
N VAL A 28 7.89 11.15 -7.65
CA VAL A 28 7.47 12.46 -7.12
C VAL A 28 6.11 12.89 -7.66
N LEU A 29 5.84 12.61 -8.93
CA LEU A 29 4.57 12.95 -9.55
C LEU A 29 3.45 12.03 -9.04
N ALA A 30 3.74 10.73 -8.88
CA ALA A 30 2.83 9.76 -8.30
C ALA A 30 2.43 10.15 -6.86
N ALA A 31 3.40 10.46 -6.01
CA ALA A 31 3.14 10.87 -4.62
C ALA A 31 2.25 12.11 -4.53
N ARG A 32 2.55 13.14 -5.34
CA ARG A 32 1.72 14.34 -5.43
C ARG A 32 0.29 14.01 -5.87
N LEU A 33 0.16 13.16 -6.87
CA LEU A 33 -1.14 12.85 -7.46
C LEU A 33 -2.01 11.98 -6.54
N PHE A 34 -1.42 11.01 -5.83
CA PHE A 34 -2.12 10.32 -4.75
C PHE A 34 -2.59 11.30 -3.66
N GLY A 35 -1.74 12.27 -3.30
CA GLY A 35 -2.13 13.33 -2.37
C GLY A 35 -3.32 14.17 -2.86
N THR A 36 -3.34 14.53 -4.15
CA THR A 36 -4.47 15.25 -4.76
C THR A 36 -5.75 14.40 -4.78
N ALA A 37 -5.65 13.11 -5.12
CA ALA A 37 -6.78 12.19 -5.09
C ALA A 37 -7.39 12.10 -3.67
N LEU A 38 -6.55 11.97 -2.65
CA LEU A 38 -6.97 11.88 -1.25
C LEU A 38 -7.48 13.21 -0.68
N ALA A 39 -7.02 14.35 -1.20
CA ALA A 39 -7.57 15.65 -0.82
C ALA A 39 -8.99 15.85 -1.38
N ALA A 40 -9.26 15.31 -2.58
CA ALA A 40 -10.59 15.34 -3.19
C ALA A 40 -11.54 14.31 -2.58
N ASP A 41 -11.05 13.10 -2.31
CA ASP A 41 -11.78 12.01 -1.67
C ASP A 41 -10.87 11.26 -0.67
N PRO A 42 -10.95 11.62 0.63
CA PRO A 42 -10.17 10.96 1.67
C PRO A 42 -10.50 9.48 1.89
N ALA A 43 -11.62 8.99 1.36
CA ALA A 43 -12.05 7.60 1.46
C ALA A 43 -11.72 6.80 0.19
N ASN A 44 -10.97 7.38 -0.75
CA ASN A 44 -10.60 6.68 -1.97
C ASN A 44 -9.61 5.54 -1.68
N VAL A 45 -10.14 4.32 -1.61
CA VAL A 45 -9.36 3.10 -1.28
C VAL A 45 -8.20 2.91 -2.25
N ARG A 46 -8.41 3.11 -3.56
CA ARG A 46 -7.34 2.95 -4.57
C ARG A 46 -6.19 3.93 -4.34
N ALA A 47 -6.49 5.19 -3.99
CA ALA A 47 -5.47 6.18 -3.71
C ALA A 47 -4.74 5.90 -2.38
N LEU A 48 -5.45 5.43 -1.36
CA LEU A 48 -4.87 5.02 -0.08
C LEU A 48 -3.91 3.84 -0.27
N VAL A 49 -4.35 2.80 -0.97
CA VAL A 49 -3.53 1.62 -1.31
C VAL A 49 -2.33 2.02 -2.15
N GLY A 50 -2.54 2.81 -3.21
CA GLY A 50 -1.45 3.25 -4.09
C GLY A 50 -0.41 4.11 -3.38
N ARG A 51 -0.83 5.02 -2.48
CA ARG A 51 0.09 5.80 -1.64
C ARG A 51 0.84 4.89 -0.66
N GLY A 52 0.14 3.97 -0.01
CA GLY A 52 0.73 2.98 0.87
C GLY A 52 1.83 2.19 0.18
N ALA A 53 1.49 1.54 -0.94
CA ALA A 53 2.41 0.77 -1.77
C ALA A 53 3.64 1.60 -2.18
N LEU A 54 3.43 2.83 -2.65
CA LEU A 54 4.52 3.74 -3.05
C LEU A 54 5.48 4.03 -1.89
N LEU A 55 4.96 4.31 -0.70
CA LEU A 55 5.77 4.62 0.48
C LEU A 55 6.44 3.38 1.09
N THR A 56 5.92 2.18 0.78
CA THR A 56 6.56 0.90 1.10
C THR A 56 7.58 0.46 0.04
N ALA A 57 7.93 1.28 -0.95
CA ALA A 57 8.90 0.88 -1.95
C ALA A 57 10.32 0.71 -1.33
N PRO A 58 11.18 -0.19 -1.84
CA PRO A 58 12.52 -0.43 -1.28
C PRO A 58 13.40 0.82 -1.21
N GLU A 59 13.23 1.76 -2.13
CA GLU A 59 13.92 3.05 -2.19
C GLU A 59 13.64 3.91 -0.95
N PHE A 60 12.52 3.68 -0.28
CA PHE A 60 12.10 4.39 0.91
C PHE A 60 12.31 3.61 2.21
N ALA A 61 12.84 2.39 2.16
CA ALA A 61 12.95 1.51 3.33
C ALA A 61 13.77 2.10 4.48
N ALA A 62 14.72 3.00 4.19
CA ALA A 62 15.53 3.68 5.21
C ALA A 62 14.81 4.84 5.92
N PHE A 63 13.61 5.24 5.46
CA PHE A 63 12.84 6.34 6.00
C PHE A 63 11.64 5.82 6.79
N GLU A 64 11.84 5.56 8.08
CA GLU A 64 10.81 5.03 8.99
C GLU A 64 9.53 5.88 9.02
N ASP A 65 9.67 7.21 8.95
CA ASP A 65 8.53 8.14 8.89
C ASP A 65 7.66 7.90 7.63
N LEU A 66 8.28 7.63 6.48
CA LEU A 66 7.56 7.34 5.23
C LEU A 66 6.88 5.97 5.30
N LEU A 67 7.55 4.96 5.85
CA LEU A 67 6.94 3.65 6.09
C LEU A 67 5.74 3.76 7.03
N THR A 68 5.86 4.54 8.10
CA THR A 68 4.77 4.81 9.05
C THR A 68 3.61 5.54 8.39
N GLU A 69 3.88 6.51 7.52
CA GLU A 69 2.85 7.19 6.73
C GLU A 69 2.15 6.24 5.75
N GLY A 70 2.92 5.37 5.09
CA GLY A 70 2.40 4.32 4.21
C GLY A 70 1.49 3.36 4.96
N LEU A 71 1.94 2.87 6.12
CA LEU A 71 1.14 2.00 7.00
C LEU A 71 -0.17 2.67 7.40
N ARG A 72 -0.17 3.95 7.81
CA ARG A 72 -1.41 4.67 8.15
C ARG A 72 -2.38 4.79 6.98
N ALA A 73 -1.88 4.98 5.76
CA ALA A 73 -2.74 5.00 4.57
C ALA A 73 -3.37 3.62 4.33
N LEU A 74 -2.61 2.55 4.56
CA LEU A 74 -3.04 1.16 4.40
C LEU A 74 -4.00 0.71 5.50
N ASP A 75 -3.79 1.13 6.74
CA ASP A 75 -4.75 0.95 7.84
C ASP A 75 -6.10 1.54 7.45
N ARG A 76 -6.09 2.78 6.94
CA ARG A 76 -7.32 3.44 6.49
C ARG A 76 -7.96 2.70 5.31
N ALA A 77 -7.17 2.14 4.40
CA ALA A 77 -7.69 1.35 3.29
C ALA A 77 -8.38 0.07 3.80
N VAL A 78 -7.76 -0.67 4.73
CA VAL A 78 -8.33 -1.89 5.32
C VAL A 78 -9.56 -1.58 6.17
N GLU A 79 -9.62 -0.44 6.88
CA GLU A 79 -10.84 0.00 7.58
C GLU A 79 -12.03 0.20 6.63
N LEU A 80 -11.76 0.74 5.44
CA LEU A 80 -12.79 1.05 4.44
C LEU A 80 -13.16 -0.17 3.59
N ALA A 81 -12.20 -1.04 3.31
CA ALA A 81 -12.36 -2.25 2.53
C ALA A 81 -11.60 -3.42 3.21
N PRO A 82 -12.22 -4.08 4.23
CA PRO A 82 -11.55 -5.10 5.03
C PRO A 82 -11.08 -6.34 4.27
N ASP A 83 -11.70 -6.60 3.12
CA ASP A 83 -11.42 -7.75 2.25
C ASP A 83 -10.72 -7.33 0.95
N ASP A 84 -10.18 -6.11 0.88
CA ASP A 84 -9.35 -5.71 -0.27
C ASP A 84 -7.99 -6.43 -0.20
N PRO A 85 -7.69 -7.32 -1.16
CA PRO A 85 -6.47 -8.12 -1.12
C PRO A 85 -5.19 -7.29 -1.21
N GLU A 86 -5.24 -6.20 -1.98
CA GLU A 86 -4.08 -5.35 -2.24
C GLU A 86 -3.75 -4.52 -0.98
N ALA A 87 -4.78 -3.96 -0.33
CA ALA A 87 -4.64 -3.25 0.94
C ALA A 87 -4.04 -4.15 2.02
N ARG A 88 -4.55 -5.37 2.17
CA ARG A 88 -4.03 -6.37 3.14
C ARG A 88 -2.57 -6.71 2.87
N PHE A 89 -2.22 -7.03 1.62
CA PHE A 89 -0.85 -7.39 1.27
C PHE A 89 0.14 -6.25 1.54
N TRP A 90 -0.16 -5.03 1.06
CA TRP A 90 0.75 -3.90 1.28
C TRP A 90 0.82 -3.52 2.76
N ARG A 91 -0.28 -3.64 3.52
CA ARG A 91 -0.27 -3.40 4.96
C ARG A 91 0.63 -4.38 5.69
N ALA A 92 0.56 -5.66 5.34
CA ALA A 92 1.47 -6.68 5.86
C ALA A 92 2.93 -6.35 5.55
N LEU A 93 3.24 -5.93 4.32
CA LEU A 93 4.60 -5.56 3.94
C LEU A 93 5.10 -4.32 4.71
N ALA A 94 4.26 -3.30 4.89
CA ALA A 94 4.59 -2.12 5.67
C ALA A 94 4.86 -2.46 7.14
N ALA A 95 3.97 -3.26 7.73
CA ALA A 95 4.08 -3.73 9.11
C ALA A 95 5.36 -4.57 9.31
N ALA A 96 5.64 -5.52 8.41
CA ALA A 96 6.86 -6.33 8.45
C ALA A 96 8.13 -5.46 8.44
N ARG A 97 8.18 -4.43 7.60
CA ARG A 97 9.33 -3.51 7.52
C ARG A 97 9.50 -2.63 8.76
N LEU A 98 8.42 -2.36 9.48
CA LEU A 98 8.43 -1.64 10.76
C LEU A 98 8.65 -2.57 11.96
N GLY A 99 8.84 -3.88 11.74
CA GLY A 99 8.99 -4.86 12.82
C GLY A 99 7.69 -5.24 13.53
N LEU A 100 6.54 -4.84 12.98
CA LEU A 100 5.20 -5.15 13.48
C LEU A 100 4.76 -6.52 12.93
N PHE A 101 5.43 -7.57 13.42
CA PHE A 101 5.34 -8.92 12.84
C PHE A 101 3.99 -9.59 13.07
N ASP A 102 3.38 -9.40 14.24
CA ASP A 102 2.07 -9.97 14.55
C ASP A 102 0.98 -9.39 13.65
N GLU A 103 1.00 -8.07 13.43
CA GLU A 103 0.09 -7.39 12.51
C GLU A 103 0.30 -7.86 11.07
N ALA A 104 1.56 -8.01 10.65
CA ALA A 104 1.88 -8.51 9.32
C ALA A 104 1.33 -9.92 9.08
N LEU A 105 1.55 -10.85 10.02
CA LEU A 105 1.06 -12.22 9.92
C LEU A 105 -0.47 -12.27 9.91
N ALA A 106 -1.14 -11.46 10.74
CA ALA A 106 -2.60 -11.41 10.77
C ALA A 106 -3.21 -11.02 9.43
N ASP A 107 -2.60 -10.08 8.70
CA ASP A 107 -3.05 -9.71 7.36
C ASP A 107 -2.78 -10.77 6.31
N LEU A 108 -1.64 -11.44 6.37
CA LEU A 108 -1.31 -12.53 5.46
C LEU A 108 -2.24 -13.73 5.67
N ASP A 109 -2.56 -14.05 6.92
CA ASP A 109 -3.53 -15.09 7.26
C ASP A 109 -4.92 -14.73 6.75
N HIS A 110 -5.37 -13.48 6.92
CA HIS A 110 -6.65 -13.01 6.37
C HIS A 110 -6.65 -13.11 4.85
N LEU A 111 -5.59 -12.64 4.18
CA LEU A 111 -5.43 -12.68 2.73
C LEU A 111 -5.51 -14.12 2.19
N ALA A 112 -4.98 -15.10 2.92
CA ALA A 112 -5.05 -16.52 2.55
C ALA A 112 -6.46 -17.11 2.59
N THR A 113 -7.43 -16.43 3.24
CA THR A 113 -8.84 -16.84 3.25
C THR A 113 -9.65 -16.27 2.09
N LEU A 114 -9.12 -15.29 1.35
CA LEU A 114 -9.80 -14.61 0.27
C LEU A 114 -9.66 -15.36 -1.07
N ASP A 115 -10.62 -15.17 -1.97
CA ASP A 115 -10.51 -15.66 -3.36
C ASP A 115 -9.63 -14.72 -4.18
N VAL A 116 -8.34 -15.02 -4.23
CA VAL A 116 -7.31 -14.17 -4.83
C VAL A 116 -6.43 -14.95 -5.82
N PRO A 117 -5.74 -14.27 -6.76
CA PRO A 117 -4.86 -14.93 -7.70
C PRO A 117 -3.78 -15.77 -6.99
N PRO A 118 -3.47 -16.99 -7.46
CA PRO A 118 -2.45 -17.85 -6.84
C PRO A 118 -1.06 -17.20 -6.74
N GLY A 119 -0.73 -16.29 -7.66
CA GLY A 119 0.52 -15.52 -7.62
C GLY A 119 0.63 -14.63 -6.38
N LEU A 120 -0.47 -13.97 -6.00
CA LEU A 120 -0.51 -13.13 -4.80
C LEU A 120 -0.38 -13.98 -3.52
N LEU A 121 -1.04 -15.15 -3.48
CA LEU A 121 -0.88 -16.08 -2.36
C LEU A 121 0.56 -16.59 -2.22
N ALA A 122 1.22 -16.89 -3.33
CA ALA A 122 2.62 -17.32 -3.31
C ALA A 122 3.56 -16.21 -2.81
N GLU A 123 3.29 -14.95 -3.16
CA GLU A 123 4.04 -13.80 -2.67
C GLU A 123 3.79 -13.55 -1.18
N ALA A 124 2.53 -13.58 -0.75
CA ALA A 124 2.12 -13.47 0.64
C ALA A 124 2.74 -14.57 1.52
N ALA A 125 2.78 -15.81 1.04
CA ALA A 125 3.40 -16.92 1.76
C ALA A 125 4.91 -16.72 1.97
N ARG A 126 5.62 -16.22 0.96
CA ARG A 126 7.06 -15.90 1.07
C ARG A 126 7.30 -14.81 2.11
N LEU A 127 6.51 -13.73 2.06
CA LEU A 127 6.59 -12.68 3.07
C LEU A 127 6.30 -13.23 4.47
N GLY A 128 5.33 -14.13 4.62
CA GLY A 128 5.01 -14.78 5.89
C GLY A 128 6.16 -15.64 6.44
N ASP A 129 6.89 -16.36 5.57
CA ASP A 129 8.10 -17.09 5.96
C ASP A 129 9.20 -16.14 6.42
N GLU A 130 9.42 -15.03 5.70
CA GLU A 130 10.41 -14.00 6.06
C GLU A 130 10.08 -13.34 7.41
N VAL A 131 8.82 -12.99 7.64
CA VAL A 131 8.35 -12.38 8.90
C VAL A 131 8.54 -13.33 10.07
N ARG A 132 8.18 -14.63 9.92
CA ARG A 132 8.41 -15.63 10.97
C ARG A 132 9.88 -15.79 11.31
N ALA A 133 10.74 -15.90 10.29
CA ALA A 133 12.18 -16.00 10.51
C ALA A 133 12.77 -14.75 11.19
N ALA A 134 12.27 -13.55 10.84
CA ALA A 134 12.69 -12.30 11.47
C ALA A 134 12.23 -12.19 12.93
N ALA A 135 11.01 -12.64 13.25
CA ALA A 135 10.46 -12.64 14.61
C ALA A 135 11.22 -13.58 15.56
N GLU A 136 11.65 -14.75 15.07
CA GLU A 136 12.46 -15.70 15.85
C GLU A 136 13.89 -15.20 16.16
N GLY A 137 14.37 -14.23 15.39
CA GLY A 137 15.70 -13.64 15.54
C GLY A 137 15.76 -12.42 16.47
N GLN A 138 14.62 -11.95 17.00
CA GLN A 138 14.52 -10.85 17.98
C GLN A 138 14.55 -11.37 19.43
#